data_AF-A0A5M6CCB4-F1
#
_entry.id   AF-A0A5M6CCB4-F1
#
_cell.length_a   1.000
_cell.length_b   1.000
_cell.length_c   1.000
_cell.angle_alpha   90.00
_cell.angle_beta   90.00
_cell.angle_gamma   90.00
#
_symmetry.space_group_name_H-M   'P 1'
#
loop_
_entity.id
_entity.type
_entity.pdbx_description
1 polymer ?
#
loop_
_entity_poly.entity_id
_entity_poly.type
_entity_poly.pdbx_seq_one_letter_code
_entity_poly.pdbx_strand_id
1 'polypeptide(L)' 'MEPIYKEENSLPGIKSIEIYEAVIEDDNSLYPIKVNQKDYTLRMNAEGFWRVEGLSEEMSVYIGELVEFHEL' A
#
# COMPACT_ATOMS: atom_id res chain seq x y z
N MET A 1 -0.97 -16.29 -4.41
CA MET A 1 -1.70 -15.37 -3.53
C MET A 1 -2.35 -14.35 -4.43
N GLU A 2 -3.67 -14.21 -4.35
CA GLU A 2 -4.43 -13.22 -5.14
C GLU A 2 -4.48 -11.90 -4.35
N PRO A 3 -4.48 -10.73 -5.01
CA PRO A 3 -4.61 -9.46 -4.32
C PRO A 3 -6.05 -9.26 -3.82
N ILE A 4 -6.19 -8.69 -2.63
CA ILE A 4 -7.49 -8.29 -2.04
C ILE A 4 -8.03 -7.02 -2.70
N TYR A 5 -7.14 -6.23 -3.29
CA TYR A 5 -7.49 -5.03 -4.04
C TYR A 5 -6.56 -4.86 -5.22
N LYS A 6 -7.12 -4.46 -6.36
CA LYS A 6 -6.36 -4.19 -7.58
C LYS A 6 -6.95 -3.00 -8.31
N GLU A 7 -6.10 -2.04 -8.64
CA GLU A 7 -6.47 -0.86 -9.40
C GLU A 7 -5.43 -0.57 -10.49
N GLU A 8 -5.92 -0.17 -11.66
CA GLU A 8 -5.10 0.42 -12.72
C GLU A 8 -5.33 1.93 -12.70
N ASN A 9 -4.42 2.65 -12.07
CA ASN A 9 -4.52 4.10 -11.89
C ASN A 9 -3.73 4.86 -12.96
N SER A 10 -4.10 6.11 -13.22
CA SER A 10 -3.42 7.05 -14.11
C SER A 10 -2.66 8.16 -13.36
N LEU A 11 -2.44 8.02 -12.05
CA LEU A 11 -1.58 8.94 -11.30
C LEU A 11 -0.17 8.98 -11.91
N PRO A 12 0.46 10.16 -11.99
CA PRO A 12 1.81 10.28 -12.53
C PRO A 12 2.79 9.44 -11.70
N GLY A 13 3.26 8.33 -12.29
CA GLY A 13 4.20 7.41 -11.66
C GLY A 13 3.57 6.12 -11.11
N ILE A 14 2.25 5.98 -11.08
CA ILE A 14 1.53 4.74 -10.72
C ILE A 14 0.60 4.35 -11.86
N LYS A 15 0.89 3.24 -12.51
CA LYS A 15 0.09 2.60 -13.57
C LYS A 15 -0.80 1.49 -13.02
N SER A 16 -0.33 0.79 -11.98
CA SER A 16 -1.07 -0.29 -11.35
C SER A 16 -0.69 -0.42 -9.87
N ILE A 17 -1.67 -0.76 -9.04
CA ILE A 17 -1.50 -1.12 -7.64
C ILE A 17 -2.23 -2.44 -7.40
N GLU A 18 -1.58 -3.35 -6.71
CA GLU A 18 -2.18 -4.56 -6.16
C GLU A 18 -1.87 -4.58 -4.66
N ILE A 19 -2.88 -4.74 -3.81
CA ILE A 19 -2.73 -4.82 -2.35
C ILE A 19 -3.10 -6.24 -1.93
N TYR A 20 -2.30 -6.83 -1.06
CA TYR A 20 -2.50 -8.17 -0.54
C TYR A 20 -2.91 -8.11 0.94
N GLU A 21 -3.41 -9.24 1.45
CA GLU A 21 -3.81 -9.38 2.84
C GLU A 21 -2.69 -8.96 3.80
N ALA A 22 -3.05 -8.22 4.84
CA ALA A 22 -2.10 -7.71 5.81
C ALA A 22 -1.40 -8.86 6.56
N VAL A 23 -0.09 -8.73 6.74
CA VAL A 23 0.71 -9.54 7.64
C VAL A 23 0.84 -8.78 8.96
N ILE A 24 0.36 -9.39 10.05
CA ILE A 24 0.44 -8.79 11.38
C ILE A 24 1.80 -9.17 11.99
N GLU A 25 2.66 -8.18 12.24
CA GLU A 25 3.98 -8.35 12.85
C GLU A 25 4.16 -7.32 13.97
N ASP A 26 4.43 -7.77 15.20
CA ASP A 26 4.72 -6.91 16.37
C ASP A 26 3.73 -5.73 16.53
N ASP A 27 2.43 -6.03 16.57
CA ASP A 27 1.31 -5.07 16.65
C ASP A 27 1.17 -4.10 15.46
N ASN A 28 1.94 -4.28 14.38
CA ASN A 28 1.83 -3.50 13.15
C ASN A 28 1.18 -4.32 12.04
N SER A 29 0.26 -3.68 11.30
CA SER A 29 -0.28 -4.23 10.05
C SER A 29 0.63 -3.85 8.88
N LEU A 30 1.25 -4.86 8.27
CA LEU A 30 2.09 -4.70 7.08
C LEU A 30 1.31 -5.20 5.86
N TYR A 31 1.01 -4.33 4.91
CA TYR A 31 0.34 -4.71 3.68
C TYR A 31 1.41 -4.94 2.59
N PRO A 32 1.60 -6.18 2.10
CA PRO A 32 2.35 -6.39 0.88
C PRO A 32 1.59 -5.72 -0.25
N ILE A 33 2.29 -4.94 -1.06
CA ILE A 33 1.71 -4.26 -2.21
C ILE A 33 2.60 -4.44 -3.43
N LYS A 34 2.01 -4.35 -4.62
CA LYS A 34 2.74 -4.33 -5.88
C LYS A 34 2.34 -3.08 -6.66
N VAL A 35 3.30 -2.17 -6.83
CA VAL A 35 3.13 -0.92 -7.57
C VAL A 35 3.93 -1.02 -8.87
N ASN A 36 3.28 -0.85 -10.02
CA ASN A 36 3.90 -1.00 -11.34
C ASN A 36 4.66 -2.33 -11.51
N GLN A 37 4.06 -3.44 -11.06
CA GLN A 37 4.67 -4.77 -11.07
C GLN A 37 5.93 -4.93 -10.17
N LYS A 38 6.25 -3.95 -9.33
CA LYS A 38 7.31 -4.04 -8.32
C LYS A 38 6.72 -4.21 -6.94
N ASP A 39 7.29 -5.11 -6.15
CA ASP A 39 6.84 -5.42 -4.79
C ASP A 39 7.35 -4.37 -3.81
N TYR A 40 6.47 -3.93 -2.90
CA TYR A 40 6.75 -3.04 -1.79
C TYR A 40 5.95 -3.47 -0.55
N THR A 41 6.21 -2.81 0.57
CA THR A 41 5.46 -2.99 1.82
C THR A 41 4.93 -1.65 2.27
N LEU A 42 3.61 -1.57 2.43
CA LEU A 42 2.95 -0.46 3.10
C LEU A 42 2.87 -0.77 4.59
N ARG A 43 3.29 0.18 5.42
CA ARG A 43 3.20 0.09 6.88
C ARG A 43 2.65 1.37 7.46
N MET A 44 1.90 1.26 8.54
CA MET A 44 1.60 2.41 9.38
C MET A 44 2.78 2.66 10.31
N ASN A 45 3.27 3.90 10.39
CA ASN A 45 4.33 4.26 11.34
C ASN A 45 3.73 4.51 12.74
N ALA A 46 4.59 4.72 13.74
CA ALA A 46 4.17 4.99 15.12
C ALA A 46 3.37 6.30 15.30
N GLU A 47 3.39 7.17 14.30
CA GLU A 47 2.64 8.44 14.27
C GLU A 47 1.27 8.30 13.61
N GLY A 48 0.92 7.10 13.13
CA GLY A 48 -0.36 6.82 12.46
C GLY A 48 -0.38 7.17 10.97
N PHE A 49 0.79 7.38 10.35
CA PHE A 49 0.89 7.68 8.92
C PHE A 49 1.34 6.45 8.12
N TRP A 50 0.70 6.27 6.96
CA TRP A 50 1.07 5.26 5.99
C TRP A 50 2.38 5.61 5.27
N ARG A 51 3.29 4.64 5.22
CA ARG A 51 4.56 4.77 4.53
C ARG A 51 4.86 3.53 3.70
N VAL A 52 5.26 3.75 2.45
CA VAL A 52 5.87 2.73 1.59
C VAL A 52 7.35 3.04 1.44
N GLU A 53 8.21 2.10 1.84
CA GLU A 53 9.65 2.28 1.66
C GLU A 53 10.01 2.23 0.17
N GLY A 54 10.76 3.24 -0.30
CA GLY A 54 11.18 3.34 -1.70
C GLY A 54 10.21 4.08 -2.64
N LEU A 55 9.05 4.55 -2.14
CA LEU A 55 8.15 5.44 -2.88
C LEU A 55 8.16 6.86 -2.31
N SER A 56 7.60 7.81 -3.07
CA SER A 56 7.41 9.17 -2.57
C SER A 56 6.36 9.21 -1.45
N GLU A 57 6.36 10.28 -0.68
CA GLU A 57 5.38 10.50 0.38
C GLU A 57 3.96 10.59 -0.19
N GLU A 58 3.77 11.34 -1.27
CA GLU A 58 2.48 11.47 -1.97
C GLU A 58 1.92 10.10 -2.38
N MET A 59 2.77 9.20 -2.90
CA MET A 59 2.36 7.85 -3.26
C MET A 59 2.02 7.01 -2.02
N SER A 60 2.78 7.17 -0.93
CA SER A 60 2.53 6.45 0.31
C SER A 60 1.20 6.82 0.94
N VAL A 61 0.89 8.13 0.97
CA VAL A 61 -0.39 8.65 1.46
C VAL A 61 -1.52 8.12 0.60
N TYR A 62 -1.40 8.23 -0.72
CA TYR A 62 -2.43 7.75 -1.65
C TYR A 62 -2.75 6.26 -1.46
N ILE A 63 -1.73 5.40 -1.38
CA ILE A 63 -1.93 3.96 -1.20
C ILE A 63 -2.49 3.66 0.20
N GLY A 64 -2.10 4.42 1.22
CA GLY A 64 -2.66 4.34 2.56
C GLY A 64 -4.15 4.67 2.61
N GLU A 65 -4.56 5.74 1.95
CA GLU A 65 -5.96 6.13 1.84
C GLU A 65 -6.80 5.06 1.13
N LEU A 66 -6.23 4.33 0.17
CA LEU A 66 -6.92 3.20 -0.46
C LEU A 66 -7.22 2.07 0.52
N VAL A 67 -6.27 1.74 1.41
CA VAL A 67 -6.47 0.72 2.46
C VAL A 67 -7.56 1.14 3.42
N GLU A 68 -7.52 2.39 3.89
CA GLU A 68 -8.51 2.91 4.84
C GLU A 68 -9.91 3.03 4.20
N PHE A 69 -9.99 3.53 2.96
CA PHE A 69 -11.26 3.72 2.28
C PHE A 69 -11.96 2.41 1.91
N HIS A 70 -11.19 1.38 1.56
CA HIS A 70 -11.72 0.08 1.20
C HIS A 70 -11.84 -0.90 2.37
N GLU A 71 -11.52 -0.48 3.59
CA GLU A 71 -11.57 -1.30 4.81
C GLU A 71 -10.82 -2.64 4.64
N LEU A 72 -9.61 -2.58 4.06
CA LEU A 72 -8.79 -3.73 3.68
C LEU A 72 -8.00 -4.36 4.85
#